data_AF-N0BCC6-F1
#
_entry.id   AF-N0BCC6-F1
#
_cell.length_a   1.000
_cell.length_b   1.000
_cell.length_c   1.000
_cell.angle_alpha   90.00
_cell.angle_beta   90.00
_cell.angle_gamma   90.00
#
_symmetry.space_group_name_H-M   'P 1'
#
loop_
_entity.id
_entity.type
_entity.pdbx_description
1 polymer ?
#
loop_
_entity_poly.entity_id
_entity_poly.type
_entity_poly.pdbx_seq_one_letter_code
_entity_poly.pdbx_strand_id
1 'polypeptide(L)'
;MRNKKETIRKFVSLINNEEEQGGLWLPNIQRYFIWSKEQIERLFDSIMREYPIGNLLIWKTKEPVKMRKFIDNYRDGLKLTDFYVPKNEKIKLLVLDGQQRLQSLFIALKGSYNGDELYFNVLSGKEEKEDVKFEFKFINPTKADIKQGWVKVKDIVYDNREYDEIAENIVEKIETKRPLSPLSEKEKRLIRKNVLKLIKEFRDKENIAYTELDSVDNPEIYTLNDVVEIFIRANSGGTPLSKSDLMFSLLTANWEEVEEDLTNFLEELNGTAFDFGRDFVLKTSLILIGAGAKYDVMKFRKEKNLKELQNNWEEIKKSIKEIKDFLCKYTFIRDDKALPSYLALIPLIYFNYRYPEKWRQSNKETLAKWLTRVLLTGAFSGSSDTLLDALIRKIDERGDFDIGTINAEIINRGRTISISEDSLLDTYYGDKKLYLIFALWYQDVNFKPAYEGNLPWVDHIFPQSKLKEIKEINPETGRKIMKYKWWDRDQIANLMLLSAEENRDEKKDKLPQEWLRDKDDEYFEIHLIPKDRELWKIENYEKFIEVRKKLIVDKFKKMGLLT
;
A
#
# COMPACT_ATOMS: atom_id res chain seq x y z
N MET A 1 -17.96 -29.56 -10.29
CA MET A 1 -17.45 -28.36 -10.98
C MET A 1 -17.59 -28.55 -12.48
N ARG A 2 -18.33 -27.67 -13.17
CA ARG A 2 -18.38 -27.66 -14.64
C ARG A 2 -17.62 -26.43 -15.12
N ASN A 3 -16.67 -26.63 -16.04
CA ASN A 3 -16.04 -25.52 -16.74
C ASN A 3 -16.98 -25.07 -17.85
N LYS A 4 -17.34 -23.78 -17.82
CA LYS A 4 -18.17 -23.12 -18.82
C LYS A 4 -17.32 -22.10 -19.56
N LYS A 5 -17.76 -21.76 -20.76
CA LYS A 5 -17.19 -20.69 -21.57
C LYS A 5 -18.28 -19.71 -21.96
N GLU A 6 -17.93 -18.45 -22.08
CA GLU A 6 -18.86 -17.38 -22.46
C GLU A 6 -18.11 -16.26 -23.19
N THR A 7 -18.83 -15.48 -24.00
CA THR A 7 -18.25 -14.30 -24.63
C THR A 7 -18.05 -13.18 -23.62
N ILE A 8 -17.05 -12.31 -23.84
CA ILE A 8 -16.78 -11.18 -22.93
C ILE A 8 -18.01 -10.28 -22.85
N ARG A 9 -18.61 -9.95 -24.00
CA ARG A 9 -19.79 -9.08 -24.08
C ARG A 9 -20.97 -9.60 -23.24
N LYS A 10 -21.26 -10.90 -23.33
CA LYS A 10 -22.36 -11.53 -22.58
C LYS A 10 -22.03 -11.69 -21.11
N PHE A 11 -20.79 -12.04 -20.77
CA PHE A 11 -20.39 -12.16 -19.37
C PHE A 11 -20.44 -10.81 -18.64
N VAL A 12 -20.03 -9.73 -19.32
CA VAL A 12 -20.12 -8.36 -18.80
C VAL A 12 -21.56 -7.86 -18.65
N SER A 13 -22.52 -8.35 -19.45
CA SER A 13 -23.93 -7.96 -19.27
C SER A 13 -24.61 -8.59 -18.05
N LEU A 14 -24.02 -9.65 -17.46
CA LEU A 14 -24.48 -10.22 -16.19
C LEU A 14 -24.10 -9.34 -14.98
N ILE A 15 -23.07 -8.49 -15.12
CA ILE A 15 -22.53 -7.68 -14.03
C ILE A 15 -23.58 -6.69 -13.53
N ASN A 16 -23.82 -6.70 -12.22
CA ASN A 16 -24.81 -5.85 -11.54
C ASN A 16 -26.26 -5.98 -12.06
N ASN A 17 -26.58 -7.02 -12.83
CA ASN A 17 -27.87 -7.15 -13.49
C ASN A 17 -28.68 -8.31 -12.90
N GLU A 18 -29.53 -8.00 -11.93
CA GLU A 18 -30.34 -9.01 -11.21
C GLU A 18 -31.31 -9.78 -12.14
N GLU A 19 -31.74 -9.18 -13.25
CA GLU A 19 -32.69 -9.79 -14.19
C GLU A 19 -32.05 -10.92 -15.01
N GLU A 20 -30.73 -10.89 -15.17
CA GLU A 20 -29.96 -11.86 -15.95
C GLU A 20 -29.27 -12.87 -15.05
N GLN A 21 -29.88 -14.06 -14.91
CA GLN A 21 -29.38 -15.16 -14.06
C GLN A 21 -29.17 -14.78 -12.58
N GLY A 22 -29.87 -13.77 -12.07
CA GLY A 22 -29.71 -13.29 -10.70
C GLY A 22 -28.55 -12.31 -10.49
N GLY A 23 -27.84 -11.97 -11.57
CA GLY A 23 -26.75 -11.00 -11.59
C GLY A 23 -25.43 -11.52 -11.03
N LEU A 24 -24.36 -10.90 -11.53
CA LEU A 24 -22.98 -11.16 -11.14
C LEU A 24 -22.49 -10.04 -10.21
N TRP A 25 -22.15 -10.41 -8.98
CA TRP A 25 -21.83 -9.49 -7.88
C TRP A 25 -20.51 -9.85 -7.21
N LEU A 26 -20.00 -8.92 -6.41
CA LEU A 26 -18.80 -9.14 -5.60
C LEU A 26 -19.21 -9.51 -4.17
N PRO A 27 -18.75 -10.64 -3.61
CA PRO A 27 -18.95 -10.88 -2.20
C PRO A 27 -18.12 -9.86 -1.39
N ASN A 28 -18.59 -9.53 -0.19
CA ASN A 28 -17.91 -8.50 0.62
C ASN A 28 -16.47 -8.89 1.01
N ILE A 29 -16.15 -10.19 1.00
CA ILE A 29 -14.80 -10.71 1.22
C ILE A 29 -13.74 -10.25 0.22
N GLN A 30 -14.17 -9.79 -0.97
CA GLN A 30 -13.26 -9.35 -2.00
C GLN A 30 -12.56 -8.04 -1.62
N ARG A 31 -11.30 -7.89 -2.01
CA ARG A 31 -10.56 -6.63 -1.76
C ARG A 31 -11.07 -5.47 -2.62
N TYR A 32 -10.54 -4.28 -2.38
CA TYR A 32 -10.71 -3.14 -3.27
C TYR A 32 -10.15 -3.42 -4.67
N PHE A 33 -10.63 -2.67 -5.66
CA PHE A 33 -10.00 -2.65 -6.97
C PHE A 33 -8.66 -1.91 -6.88
N ILE A 34 -7.58 -2.55 -7.32
CA ILE A 34 -6.21 -2.03 -7.18
C ILE A 34 -5.44 -1.98 -8.51
N TRP A 35 -6.08 -2.28 -9.64
CA TRP A 35 -5.40 -2.23 -10.93
C TRP A 35 -5.32 -0.79 -11.46
N SER A 36 -4.14 -0.46 -11.98
CA SER A 36 -3.85 0.78 -12.70
C SER A 36 -4.40 0.76 -14.13
N LYS A 37 -4.47 1.93 -14.78
CA LYS A 37 -4.90 2.06 -16.19
C LYS A 37 -4.05 1.20 -17.11
N GLU A 38 -2.74 1.19 -16.89
CA GLU A 38 -1.75 0.46 -17.69
C GLU A 38 -1.97 -1.07 -17.60
N GLN A 39 -2.38 -1.58 -16.44
CA GLN A 39 -2.71 -3.00 -16.28
C GLN A 39 -3.96 -3.40 -17.06
N ILE A 40 -4.97 -2.52 -17.09
CA ILE A 40 -6.18 -2.73 -17.88
C ILE A 40 -5.85 -2.69 -19.37
N GLU A 41 -5.06 -1.71 -19.82
CA GLU A 41 -4.63 -1.57 -21.21
C GLU A 41 -3.88 -2.82 -21.70
N ARG A 42 -2.97 -3.36 -20.88
CA ARG A 42 -2.25 -4.63 -21.16
C ARG A 42 -3.16 -5.85 -21.19
N LEU A 43 -4.21 -5.89 -20.36
CA LEU A 43 -5.20 -6.97 -20.41
C LEU A 43 -5.92 -6.97 -21.77
N PHE A 44 -6.30 -5.80 -22.28
CA PHE A 44 -6.97 -5.68 -23.58
C PHE A 44 -6.04 -6.04 -24.74
N ASP A 45 -4.77 -5.64 -24.70
CA ASP A 45 -3.76 -6.10 -25.66
C ASP A 45 -3.62 -7.64 -25.63
N SER A 46 -3.52 -8.23 -24.43
CA SER A 46 -3.41 -9.68 -24.26
C SER A 46 -4.61 -10.43 -24.88
N ILE A 47 -5.83 -9.92 -24.70
CA ILE A 47 -7.04 -10.49 -25.32
C ILE A 47 -6.96 -10.41 -26.84
N MET A 48 -6.58 -9.25 -27.39
CA MET A 48 -6.40 -9.06 -28.84
C MET A 48 -5.31 -9.96 -29.43
N ARG A 49 -4.29 -10.32 -28.64
CA ARG A 49 -3.22 -11.26 -28.99
C ARG A 49 -3.59 -12.72 -28.78
N GLU A 50 -4.82 -13.00 -28.34
CA GLU A 50 -5.34 -14.35 -28.03
C GLU A 50 -4.61 -15.06 -26.89
N TYR A 51 -4.04 -14.29 -25.96
CA TYR A 51 -3.39 -14.85 -24.79
C TYR A 51 -4.42 -15.32 -23.76
N PRO A 52 -4.15 -16.43 -23.04
CA PRO A 52 -5.06 -16.91 -22.02
C PRO A 52 -5.14 -15.89 -20.87
N ILE A 53 -6.33 -15.36 -20.63
CA ILE A 53 -6.59 -14.43 -19.52
C ILE A 53 -6.94 -15.13 -18.21
N GLY A 54 -6.77 -16.45 -18.14
CA GLY A 54 -7.02 -17.32 -16.98
C GLY A 54 -8.49 -17.66 -16.75
N ASN A 55 -8.74 -18.55 -15.80
CA ASN A 55 -10.09 -19.00 -15.42
C ASN A 55 -10.67 -18.09 -14.33
N LEU A 56 -12.00 -17.91 -14.32
CA LEU A 56 -12.75 -17.28 -13.22
C LEU A 56 -13.37 -18.36 -12.32
N LEU A 57 -13.59 -18.03 -11.04
CA LEU A 57 -14.33 -18.90 -10.12
C LEU A 57 -15.58 -18.18 -9.65
N ILE A 58 -16.75 -18.75 -9.94
CA ILE A 58 -18.06 -18.17 -9.67
C ILE A 58 -18.86 -19.07 -8.74
N TRP A 59 -19.54 -18.46 -7.77
CA TRP A 59 -20.44 -19.15 -6.84
C TRP A 59 -21.89 -18.76 -7.11
N LYS A 60 -22.69 -19.72 -7.56
CA LYS A 60 -24.14 -19.59 -7.72
C LYS A 60 -24.81 -20.00 -6.41
N THR A 61 -25.53 -19.07 -5.78
CA THR A 61 -26.08 -19.26 -4.43
C THR A 61 -27.37 -18.50 -4.19
N LYS A 62 -28.14 -18.93 -3.18
CA LYS A 62 -29.25 -18.19 -2.56
C LYS A 62 -28.88 -17.65 -1.18
N GLU A 63 -27.71 -17.99 -0.64
CA GLU A 63 -27.29 -17.59 0.69
C GLU A 63 -27.40 -16.06 0.90
N PRO A 64 -27.92 -15.59 2.04
CA PRO A 64 -28.10 -14.17 2.35
C PRO A 64 -26.78 -13.50 2.75
N VAL A 65 -25.80 -13.53 1.86
CA VAL A 65 -24.48 -12.93 2.07
C VAL A 65 -24.45 -11.46 1.64
N LYS A 66 -23.62 -10.65 2.32
CA LYS A 66 -23.34 -9.28 1.89
C LYS A 66 -22.61 -9.30 0.55
N MET A 67 -23.10 -8.47 -0.37
CA MET A 67 -22.49 -8.30 -1.68
C MET A 67 -22.40 -6.83 -2.06
N ARG A 68 -21.56 -6.55 -3.05
CA ARG A 68 -21.32 -5.23 -3.61
C ARG A 68 -21.51 -5.27 -5.12
N LYS A 69 -21.88 -4.12 -5.66
CA LYS A 69 -21.82 -3.84 -7.09
C LYS A 69 -20.36 -3.76 -7.55
N PHE A 70 -20.13 -4.20 -8.79
CA PHE A 70 -18.96 -3.77 -9.55
C PHE A 70 -19.05 -2.27 -9.84
N ILE A 71 -17.90 -1.62 -9.93
CA ILE A 71 -17.82 -0.17 -10.13
C ILE A 71 -17.75 0.13 -11.62
N ASP A 72 -18.73 0.81 -12.20
CA ASP A 72 -18.68 1.22 -13.60
C ASP A 72 -17.75 2.45 -13.78
N ASN A 73 -17.95 3.48 -12.96
CA ASN A 73 -17.19 4.73 -12.99
C ASN A 73 -16.24 4.80 -11.78
N TYR A 74 -15.06 4.20 -11.95
CA TYR A 74 -14.05 4.18 -10.89
C TYR A 74 -13.47 5.57 -10.64
N ARG A 75 -13.37 5.94 -9.36
CA ARG A 75 -12.72 7.16 -8.89
C ARG A 75 -11.85 6.86 -7.68
N ASP A 76 -10.74 7.57 -7.54
CA ASP A 76 -9.94 7.51 -6.32
C ASP A 76 -10.75 8.01 -5.13
N GLY A 77 -10.62 7.33 -3.98
CA GLY A 77 -11.33 7.68 -2.74
C GLY A 77 -12.79 7.22 -2.65
N LEU A 78 -13.26 6.36 -3.57
CA LEU A 78 -14.59 5.76 -3.45
C LEU A 78 -14.72 4.92 -2.16
N LYS A 79 -15.81 5.15 -1.42
CA LYS A 79 -16.19 4.31 -0.28
C LYS A 79 -16.92 3.07 -0.81
N LEU A 80 -16.47 1.87 -0.41
CA LEU A 80 -17.13 0.62 -0.83
C LEU A 80 -18.56 0.52 -0.34
N THR A 81 -18.85 1.18 0.77
CA THR A 81 -20.16 1.20 1.42
C THR A 81 -21.25 1.68 0.48
N ASP A 82 -20.91 2.59 -0.43
CA ASP A 82 -21.83 3.18 -1.40
C ASP A 82 -22.31 2.16 -2.45
N PHE A 83 -21.60 1.03 -2.58
CA PHE A 83 -21.87 -0.02 -3.55
C PHE A 83 -22.54 -1.26 -2.93
N TYR A 84 -22.87 -1.23 -1.64
CA TYR A 84 -23.54 -2.36 -1.00
C TYR A 84 -24.91 -2.64 -1.61
N VAL A 85 -25.18 -3.93 -1.77
CA VAL A 85 -26.50 -4.42 -2.13
C VAL A 85 -27.09 -5.11 -0.90
N PRO A 86 -28.33 -4.81 -0.50
CA PRO A 86 -28.99 -5.47 0.60
C PRO A 86 -28.98 -7.00 0.45
N LYS A 87 -28.81 -7.70 1.58
CA LYS A 87 -28.93 -9.16 1.63
C LYS A 87 -30.30 -9.58 1.12
N ASN A 88 -30.33 -10.64 0.33
CA ASN A 88 -31.55 -11.26 -0.14
C ASN A 88 -31.32 -12.76 -0.35
N GLU A 89 -32.40 -13.51 -0.49
CA GLU A 89 -32.37 -14.96 -0.75
C GLU A 89 -32.55 -15.31 -2.23
N LYS A 90 -32.47 -14.31 -3.11
CA LYS A 90 -32.57 -14.54 -4.55
C LYS A 90 -31.31 -15.24 -5.05
N ILE A 91 -31.47 -15.99 -6.14
CA ILE A 91 -30.35 -16.59 -6.85
C ILE A 91 -29.43 -15.45 -7.31
N LYS A 92 -28.13 -15.64 -7.14
CA LYS A 92 -27.09 -14.69 -7.49
C LYS A 92 -25.79 -15.41 -7.80
N LEU A 93 -24.95 -14.79 -8.62
CA LEU A 93 -23.62 -15.25 -8.96
C LEU A 93 -22.59 -14.37 -8.25
N LEU A 94 -21.68 -14.97 -7.48
CA LEU A 94 -20.65 -14.28 -6.71
C LEU A 94 -19.27 -14.61 -7.25
N VAL A 95 -18.47 -13.59 -7.56
CA VAL A 95 -17.12 -13.79 -8.08
C VAL A 95 -16.15 -14.07 -6.93
N LEU A 96 -15.59 -15.29 -6.90
CA LEU A 96 -14.62 -15.72 -5.89
C LEU A 96 -13.17 -15.51 -6.35
N ASP A 97 -12.90 -15.69 -7.64
CA ASP A 97 -11.58 -15.41 -8.23
C ASP A 97 -11.72 -14.71 -9.58
N GLY A 98 -10.75 -13.86 -9.89
CA GLY A 98 -10.70 -13.05 -11.10
C GLY A 98 -11.43 -11.71 -11.02
N GLN A 99 -11.76 -11.25 -9.81
CA GLN A 99 -12.38 -9.95 -9.55
C GLN A 99 -11.72 -8.82 -10.35
N GLN A 100 -10.39 -8.68 -10.27
CA GLN A 100 -9.68 -7.53 -10.84
C GLN A 100 -9.77 -7.52 -12.37
N ARG A 101 -9.66 -8.69 -13.01
CA ARG A 101 -9.81 -8.85 -14.46
C ARG A 101 -11.23 -8.46 -14.91
N LEU A 102 -12.24 -8.96 -14.19
CA LEU A 102 -13.64 -8.70 -14.52
C LEU A 102 -14.05 -7.25 -14.27
N GLN A 103 -13.60 -6.65 -13.16
CA GLN A 103 -13.79 -5.25 -12.84
C GLN A 103 -13.14 -4.34 -13.89
N SER A 104 -11.97 -4.72 -14.41
CA SER A 104 -11.28 -4.03 -15.51
C SER A 104 -12.08 -4.06 -16.81
N LEU A 105 -12.62 -5.23 -17.18
CA LEU A 105 -13.51 -5.38 -18.33
C LEU A 105 -14.77 -4.52 -18.18
N PHE A 106 -15.36 -4.50 -16.98
CA PHE A 106 -16.55 -3.71 -16.69
C PHE A 106 -16.30 -2.20 -16.82
N ILE A 107 -15.22 -1.69 -16.21
CA ILE A 107 -14.82 -0.28 -16.32
C ILE A 107 -14.61 0.09 -17.79
N ALA A 108 -13.84 -0.70 -18.53
CA ALA A 108 -13.47 -0.41 -19.91
C ALA A 108 -14.67 -0.46 -20.89
N LEU A 109 -15.61 -1.38 -20.67
CA LEU A 109 -16.72 -1.62 -21.60
C LEU A 109 -18.01 -0.88 -21.21
N LYS A 110 -18.22 -0.54 -19.94
CA LYS A 110 -19.46 0.07 -19.46
C LYS A 110 -19.29 1.43 -18.76
N GLY A 111 -18.10 1.82 -18.34
CA GLY A 111 -17.91 3.06 -17.59
C GLY A 111 -16.61 3.79 -17.91
N SER A 112 -15.88 4.20 -16.85
CA SER A 112 -14.71 5.07 -16.93
C SER A 112 -13.76 4.90 -15.73
N TYR A 113 -12.49 5.29 -15.92
CA TYR A 113 -11.47 5.32 -14.87
C TYR A 113 -11.03 6.77 -14.64
N ASN A 114 -11.38 7.34 -13.49
CA ASN A 114 -11.16 8.76 -13.16
C ASN A 114 -11.70 9.69 -14.26
N GLY A 115 -12.84 9.33 -14.87
CA GLY A 115 -13.48 10.08 -15.97
C GLY A 115 -12.89 9.84 -17.36
N ASP A 116 -11.79 9.09 -17.48
CA ASP A 116 -11.25 8.68 -18.77
C ASP A 116 -11.90 7.38 -19.25
N GLU A 117 -12.10 7.24 -20.55
CA GLU A 117 -12.69 6.04 -21.17
C GLU A 117 -11.64 5.28 -21.96
N LEU A 118 -11.83 3.97 -22.18
CA LEU A 118 -10.87 3.16 -22.93
C LEU A 118 -11.05 3.37 -24.44
N TYR A 119 -9.96 3.77 -25.10
CA TYR A 119 -9.85 3.89 -26.54
C TYR A 119 -8.89 2.84 -27.11
N PHE A 120 -9.18 2.40 -28.32
CA PHE A 120 -8.32 1.56 -29.13
C PHE A 120 -7.80 2.37 -30.32
N ASN A 121 -6.50 2.32 -30.57
CA ASN A 121 -5.91 2.88 -31.77
C ASN A 121 -6.08 1.90 -32.93
N VAL A 122 -7.06 2.13 -33.80
CA VAL A 122 -7.36 1.24 -34.94
C VAL A 122 -6.24 1.20 -36.00
N LEU A 123 -5.25 2.10 -35.92
CA LEU A 123 -4.07 2.15 -36.78
C LEU A 123 -2.84 1.43 -36.18
N SER A 124 -2.95 0.91 -34.95
CA SER A 124 -1.89 0.14 -34.26
C SER A 124 -1.79 -1.32 -34.77
N GLY A 125 -0.87 -2.12 -34.20
CA GLY A 125 -0.72 -3.54 -34.55
C GLY A 125 0.17 -3.83 -35.77
N LYS A 126 0.89 -2.84 -36.30
CA LYS A 126 1.86 -3.00 -37.40
C LYS A 126 3.16 -3.67 -36.92
N GLU A 127 3.66 -3.22 -35.78
CA GLU A 127 4.90 -3.67 -35.13
C GLU A 127 4.67 -3.76 -33.63
N GLU A 128 5.44 -4.59 -32.93
CA GLU A 128 5.43 -4.70 -31.48
C GLU A 128 6.42 -3.68 -30.89
N LYS A 129 5.96 -2.83 -29.97
CA LYS A 129 6.78 -1.82 -29.28
C LYS A 129 6.69 -2.05 -27.79
N GLU A 130 7.83 -2.22 -27.13
CA GLU A 130 7.89 -2.34 -25.66
C GLU A 130 6.88 -3.39 -25.11
N ASP A 131 6.85 -4.57 -25.73
CA ASP A 131 5.94 -5.70 -25.42
C ASP A 131 4.44 -5.43 -25.63
N VAL A 132 4.06 -4.33 -26.29
CA VAL A 132 2.68 -3.98 -26.66
C VAL A 132 2.51 -4.05 -28.18
N LYS A 133 1.45 -4.76 -28.63
CA LYS A 133 1.12 -4.88 -30.06
C LYS A 133 -0.08 -4.01 -30.46
N PHE A 134 -1.16 -4.09 -29.70
CA PHE A 134 -2.37 -3.31 -29.91
C PHE A 134 -2.45 -2.21 -28.85
N GLU A 135 -2.50 -0.96 -29.31
CA GLU A 135 -2.45 0.19 -28.40
C GLU A 135 -3.86 0.50 -27.87
N PHE A 136 -4.04 0.28 -26.57
CA PHE A 136 -5.19 0.73 -25.79
C PHE A 136 -4.78 1.84 -24.86
N LYS A 137 -5.65 2.84 -24.67
CA LYS A 137 -5.37 3.94 -23.74
C LYS A 137 -6.64 4.49 -23.10
N PHE A 138 -6.57 4.76 -21.79
CA PHE A 138 -7.57 5.60 -21.13
C PHE A 138 -7.35 7.07 -21.52
N ILE A 139 -8.32 7.67 -22.20
CA ILE A 139 -8.26 9.05 -22.68
C ILE A 139 -9.49 9.81 -22.20
N ASN A 140 -9.28 11.06 -21.76
CA ASN A 140 -10.39 11.95 -21.49
C ASN A 140 -11.21 12.17 -22.77
N PRO A 141 -12.55 12.02 -22.74
CA PRO A 141 -13.37 12.13 -23.94
C PRO A 141 -13.20 13.44 -24.73
N THR A 142 -12.84 14.54 -24.06
CA THR A 142 -12.59 15.84 -24.71
C THR A 142 -11.24 15.91 -25.44
N LYS A 143 -10.29 15.06 -25.08
CA LYS A 143 -8.92 15.01 -25.64
C LYS A 143 -8.75 13.90 -26.68
N ALA A 144 -9.72 13.00 -26.81
CA ALA A 144 -9.64 11.90 -27.76
C ALA A 144 -9.72 12.41 -29.20
N ASP A 145 -8.67 12.11 -29.97
CA ASP A 145 -8.60 12.52 -31.37
C ASP A 145 -8.78 11.32 -32.30
N ILE A 146 -9.97 11.20 -32.88
CA ILE A 146 -10.26 10.17 -33.87
C ILE A 146 -9.41 10.32 -35.13
N LYS A 147 -8.89 11.53 -35.47
CA LYS A 147 -7.90 11.67 -36.55
C LYS A 147 -6.74 10.72 -36.26
N GLN A 148 -6.31 10.70 -35.00
CA GLN A 148 -5.38 9.76 -34.34
C GLN A 148 -5.49 8.28 -34.72
N GLY A 149 -6.70 7.84 -35.06
CA GLY A 149 -7.10 6.44 -35.00
C GLY A 149 -7.68 6.02 -33.64
N TRP A 150 -7.86 6.93 -32.68
CA TRP A 150 -8.43 6.62 -31.37
C TRP A 150 -9.95 6.52 -31.45
N VAL A 151 -10.48 5.32 -31.21
CA VAL A 151 -11.92 5.02 -31.19
C VAL A 151 -12.30 4.39 -29.86
N LYS A 152 -13.43 4.78 -29.28
CA LYS A 152 -13.91 4.20 -28.02
C LYS A 152 -14.16 2.70 -28.20
N VAL A 153 -13.63 1.89 -27.29
CA VAL A 153 -13.75 0.43 -27.38
C VAL A 153 -15.21 -0.01 -27.28
N LYS A 154 -15.95 0.55 -26.31
CA LYS A 154 -17.36 0.20 -26.09
C LYS A 154 -18.27 0.54 -27.27
N ASP A 155 -17.95 1.58 -28.03
CA ASP A 155 -18.71 1.98 -29.23
C ASP A 155 -18.55 0.95 -30.35
N ILE A 156 -17.45 0.18 -30.39
CA ILE A 156 -17.25 -0.91 -31.36
C ILE A 156 -17.88 -2.21 -30.83
N VAL A 157 -17.64 -2.56 -29.55
CA VAL A 157 -18.05 -3.85 -28.97
C VAL A 157 -19.57 -4.00 -28.84
N TYR A 158 -20.27 -2.90 -28.51
CA TYR A 158 -21.73 -2.89 -28.35
C TYR A 158 -22.48 -2.46 -29.61
N ASP A 159 -21.77 -2.18 -30.71
CA ASP A 159 -22.41 -2.00 -32.01
C ASP A 159 -22.96 -3.34 -32.52
N ASN A 160 -24.20 -3.33 -33.00
CA ASN A 160 -24.89 -4.52 -33.50
C ASN A 160 -24.77 -4.66 -35.01
N ARG A 161 -24.15 -3.70 -35.70
CA ARG A 161 -23.87 -3.79 -37.14
C ARG A 161 -22.79 -4.83 -37.44
N GLU A 162 -22.65 -5.15 -38.72
CA GLU A 162 -21.58 -6.00 -39.22
C GLU A 162 -20.22 -5.29 -39.14
N TYR A 163 -19.15 -6.05 -39.00
CA TYR A 163 -17.81 -5.49 -38.78
C TYR A 163 -17.35 -4.59 -39.94
N ASP A 164 -17.76 -4.90 -41.17
CA ASP A 164 -17.45 -4.11 -42.37
C ASP A 164 -18.10 -2.72 -42.30
N GLU A 165 -19.39 -2.63 -41.92
CA GLU A 165 -20.09 -1.35 -41.77
C GLU A 165 -19.47 -0.48 -40.65
N ILE A 166 -19.07 -1.11 -39.54
CA ILE A 166 -18.43 -0.40 -38.42
C ILE A 166 -17.07 0.13 -38.86
N ALA A 167 -16.28 -0.68 -39.56
CA ALA A 167 -14.98 -0.28 -40.06
C ALA A 167 -15.08 0.85 -41.11
N GLU A 168 -16.06 0.79 -42.01
CA GLU A 168 -16.32 1.84 -43.00
C GLU A 168 -16.72 3.15 -42.36
N ASN A 169 -17.62 3.12 -41.37
CA ASN A 169 -18.01 4.30 -40.61
C ASN A 169 -16.82 4.95 -39.88
N ILE A 170 -15.91 4.14 -39.33
CA ILE A 170 -14.68 4.64 -38.69
C ILE A 170 -13.77 5.29 -39.73
N VAL A 171 -13.57 4.66 -40.89
CA VAL A 171 -12.77 5.22 -41.99
C VAL A 171 -13.32 6.57 -42.44
N GLU A 172 -14.63 6.66 -42.69
CA GLU A 172 -15.30 7.90 -43.09
C GLU A 172 -15.12 9.03 -42.07
N LYS A 173 -15.26 8.71 -40.77
CA LYS A 173 -15.05 9.68 -39.68
C LYS A 173 -13.61 10.18 -39.62
N ILE A 174 -12.62 9.30 -39.85
CA ILE A 174 -11.20 9.67 -39.87
C ILE A 174 -10.93 10.58 -41.08
N GLU A 175 -11.38 10.19 -42.28
CA GLU A 175 -11.15 10.94 -43.52
C GLU A 175 -11.82 12.32 -43.49
N THR A 176 -13.05 12.41 -43.00
CA THR A 176 -13.77 13.68 -42.82
C THR A 176 -12.98 14.66 -41.94
N LYS A 177 -12.27 14.14 -40.93
CA LYS A 177 -11.46 14.95 -40.02
C LYS A 177 -10.00 15.11 -40.48
N ARG A 178 -9.56 14.42 -41.54
CA ARG A 178 -8.23 14.49 -42.17
C ARG A 178 -8.32 14.78 -43.69
N PRO A 179 -8.91 15.91 -44.13
CA PRO A 179 -9.11 16.20 -45.55
C PRO A 179 -7.78 16.36 -46.34
N LEU A 180 -6.71 16.76 -45.66
CA LEU A 180 -5.39 17.02 -46.26
C LEU A 180 -4.45 15.80 -46.26
N SER A 181 -4.83 14.70 -45.61
CA SER A 181 -4.03 13.48 -45.51
C SER A 181 -4.96 12.26 -45.37
N PRO A 182 -5.61 11.85 -46.48
CA PRO A 182 -6.52 10.71 -46.46
C PRO A 182 -5.79 9.42 -46.10
N LEU A 183 -6.55 8.44 -45.60
CA LEU A 183 -6.00 7.14 -45.23
C LEU A 183 -5.53 6.39 -46.47
N SER A 184 -4.33 5.83 -46.41
CA SER A 184 -3.84 4.92 -47.45
C SER A 184 -4.67 3.62 -47.48
N GLU A 185 -4.70 2.93 -48.62
CA GLU A 185 -5.37 1.63 -48.73
C GLU A 185 -4.85 0.60 -47.72
N LYS A 186 -3.56 0.67 -47.37
CA LYS A 186 -2.97 -0.17 -46.32
C LYS A 186 -3.56 0.12 -44.94
N GLU A 187 -3.79 1.39 -44.62
CA GLU A 187 -4.40 1.80 -43.35
C GLU A 187 -5.88 1.44 -43.28
N LYS A 188 -6.64 1.63 -44.38
CA LYS A 188 -8.05 1.19 -44.45
C LYS A 188 -8.19 -0.31 -44.21
N ARG A 189 -7.33 -1.11 -44.85
CA ARG A 189 -7.27 -2.57 -44.62
C ARG A 189 -6.89 -2.92 -43.18
N LEU A 190 -5.95 -2.18 -42.58
CA LEU A 190 -5.57 -2.38 -41.18
C LEU A 190 -6.73 -2.08 -40.22
N ILE A 191 -7.46 -0.97 -40.43
CA ILE A 191 -8.64 -0.63 -39.63
C ILE A 191 -9.66 -1.76 -39.70
N ARG A 192 -10.02 -2.22 -40.92
CA ARG A 192 -10.95 -3.35 -41.10
C ARG A 192 -10.50 -4.60 -40.34
N LYS A 193 -9.22 -4.97 -40.45
CA LYS A 193 -8.64 -6.12 -39.74
C LYS A 193 -8.71 -5.96 -38.23
N ASN A 194 -8.39 -4.78 -37.71
CA ASN A 194 -8.36 -4.49 -36.29
C ASN A 194 -9.78 -4.43 -35.68
N VAL A 195 -10.74 -3.87 -36.40
CA VAL A 195 -12.17 -3.86 -36.01
C VAL A 195 -12.73 -5.27 -36.00
N LEU A 196 -12.51 -6.06 -37.07
CA LEU A 196 -12.90 -7.47 -37.12
C LEU A 196 -12.30 -8.26 -35.94
N LYS A 197 -11.01 -8.03 -35.64
CA LYS A 197 -10.33 -8.71 -34.54
C LYS A 197 -10.95 -8.37 -33.18
N LEU A 198 -11.20 -7.09 -32.92
CA LEU A 198 -11.83 -6.63 -31.68
C LEU A 198 -13.23 -7.23 -31.52
N ILE A 199 -14.05 -7.19 -32.58
CA ILE A 199 -15.39 -7.78 -32.56
C ILE A 199 -15.30 -9.29 -32.29
N LYS A 200 -14.44 -10.00 -33.01
CA LYS A 200 -14.26 -11.45 -32.83
C LYS A 200 -13.87 -11.81 -31.40
N GLU A 201 -12.89 -11.13 -30.81
CA GLU A 201 -12.40 -11.48 -29.47
C GLU A 201 -13.35 -11.06 -28.33
N PHE A 202 -14.13 -9.98 -28.50
CA PHE A 202 -14.98 -9.46 -27.41
C PHE A 202 -16.46 -9.84 -27.55
N ARG A 203 -16.97 -10.01 -28.77
CA ARG A 203 -18.38 -10.31 -29.06
C ARG A 203 -18.61 -11.80 -29.34
N ASP A 204 -17.79 -12.39 -30.20
CA ASP A 204 -18.15 -13.66 -30.85
C ASP A 204 -17.43 -14.88 -30.23
N LYS A 205 -16.17 -14.73 -29.80
CA LYS A 205 -15.37 -15.81 -29.22
C LYS A 205 -15.62 -15.94 -27.72
N GLU A 206 -15.76 -17.18 -27.26
CA GLU A 206 -15.92 -17.50 -25.84
C GLU A 206 -14.59 -17.45 -25.08
N ASN A 207 -14.08 -16.23 -24.88
CA ASN A 207 -12.79 -15.98 -24.25
C ASN A 207 -12.83 -16.02 -22.71
N ILE A 208 -14.01 -15.98 -22.09
CA ILE A 208 -14.15 -16.13 -20.64
C ILE A 208 -14.34 -17.60 -20.31
N ALA A 209 -13.33 -18.22 -19.72
CA ALA A 209 -13.46 -19.52 -19.06
C ALA A 209 -13.79 -19.31 -17.58
N TYR A 210 -14.79 -20.01 -17.07
CA TYR A 210 -15.11 -19.97 -15.65
C TYR A 210 -15.57 -21.32 -15.10
N THR A 211 -15.24 -21.57 -13.84
CA THR A 211 -15.74 -22.70 -13.07
C THR A 211 -16.86 -22.22 -12.17
N GLU A 212 -18.00 -22.91 -12.23
CA GLU A 212 -19.16 -22.62 -11.40
C GLU A 212 -19.25 -23.60 -10.21
N LEU A 213 -19.33 -23.04 -9.01
CA LEU A 213 -19.77 -23.70 -7.78
C LEU A 213 -21.26 -23.47 -7.64
N ASP A 214 -22.06 -24.52 -7.74
CA ASP A 214 -23.52 -24.39 -7.72
C ASP A 214 -24.10 -24.94 -6.42
N SER A 215 -24.32 -24.05 -5.44
CA SER A 215 -25.01 -24.38 -4.18
C SER A 215 -26.53 -24.28 -4.29
N VAL A 216 -27.06 -23.82 -5.42
CA VAL A 216 -28.52 -23.76 -5.63
C VAL A 216 -29.03 -25.14 -6.00
N ASP A 217 -28.36 -25.77 -6.97
CA ASP A 217 -28.73 -27.10 -7.46
C ASP A 217 -28.05 -28.21 -6.63
N ASN A 218 -27.00 -27.89 -5.87
CA ASN A 218 -26.26 -28.84 -5.02
C ASN A 218 -25.93 -28.25 -3.63
N PRO A 219 -26.94 -27.99 -2.78
CA PRO A 219 -26.75 -27.29 -1.51
C PRO A 219 -25.86 -28.03 -0.49
N GLU A 220 -25.83 -29.37 -0.54
CA GLU A 220 -25.02 -30.19 0.38
C GLU A 220 -23.54 -30.31 -0.03
N ILE A 221 -23.19 -29.93 -1.27
CA ILE A 221 -21.82 -30.11 -1.80
C ILE A 221 -20.91 -28.91 -1.47
N TYR A 222 -21.46 -27.70 -1.44
CA TYR A 222 -20.70 -26.48 -1.21
C TYR A 222 -21.42 -25.64 -0.16
N THR A 223 -21.06 -25.84 1.11
CA THR A 223 -21.53 -24.96 2.20
C THR A 223 -20.84 -23.61 2.13
N LEU A 224 -21.39 -22.59 2.81
CA LEU A 224 -20.73 -21.28 2.92
C LEU A 224 -19.28 -21.38 3.41
N ASN A 225 -19.02 -22.28 4.38
CA ASN A 225 -17.68 -22.49 4.92
C ASN A 225 -16.72 -23.10 3.89
N ASP A 226 -17.18 -24.08 3.11
CA ASP A 226 -16.38 -24.69 2.03
C ASP A 226 -16.05 -23.67 0.95
N VAL A 227 -17.02 -22.84 0.58
CA VAL A 227 -16.83 -21.79 -0.43
C VAL A 227 -15.83 -20.74 0.04
N VAL A 228 -15.91 -20.33 1.30
CA VAL A 228 -14.91 -19.43 1.89
C VAL A 228 -13.53 -20.09 1.90
N GLU A 229 -13.42 -21.39 2.20
CA GLU A 229 -12.14 -22.11 2.15
C GLU A 229 -11.57 -22.21 0.74
N ILE A 230 -12.41 -22.54 -0.25
CA ILE A 230 -12.03 -22.55 -1.67
C ILE A 230 -11.56 -21.16 -2.10
N PHE A 231 -12.28 -20.11 -1.68
CA PHE A 231 -11.90 -18.72 -1.95
C PHE A 231 -10.51 -18.39 -1.39
N ILE A 232 -10.23 -18.77 -0.14
CA ILE A 232 -8.92 -18.57 0.50
C ILE A 232 -7.81 -19.27 -0.29
N ARG A 233 -8.06 -20.53 -0.67
CA ARG A 233 -7.07 -21.37 -1.38
C ARG A 233 -6.86 -20.94 -2.83
N ALA A 234 -7.89 -20.44 -3.51
CA ALA A 234 -7.77 -19.95 -4.88
C ALA A 234 -6.99 -18.62 -4.92
N ASN A 235 -7.23 -17.72 -3.96
CA ASN A 235 -6.56 -16.42 -3.91
C ASN A 235 -5.14 -16.46 -3.32
N SER A 236 -4.72 -17.55 -2.67
CA SER A 236 -3.37 -17.69 -2.13
C SER A 236 -2.29 -18.00 -3.19
N GLY A 237 -2.68 -18.36 -4.42
CA GLY A 237 -1.76 -18.60 -5.54
C GLY A 237 -1.44 -17.37 -6.40
N GLY A 238 -2.21 -16.28 -6.28
CA GLY A 238 -2.03 -15.02 -7.04
C GLY A 238 -1.36 -13.91 -6.22
N THR A 239 -1.72 -12.64 -6.42
CA THR A 239 -1.40 -11.58 -5.44
C THR A 239 -2.20 -11.88 -4.17
N PRO A 240 -1.57 -12.37 -3.07
CA PRO A 240 -2.32 -12.93 -1.96
C PRO A 240 -3.23 -11.87 -1.34
N LEU A 241 -4.47 -12.24 -1.02
CA LEU A 241 -5.20 -11.51 0.02
C LEU A 241 -4.33 -11.55 1.28
N SER A 242 -4.13 -10.40 1.91
CA SER A 242 -3.45 -10.41 3.18
C SER A 242 -4.26 -11.29 4.14
N LYS A 243 -3.59 -12.00 5.06
CA LYS A 243 -4.31 -12.78 6.09
C LYS A 243 -5.31 -11.90 6.86
N SER A 244 -5.08 -10.59 6.88
CA SER A 244 -5.95 -9.59 7.48
C SER A 244 -7.24 -9.35 6.71
N ASP A 245 -7.17 -9.22 5.37
CA ASP A 245 -8.37 -9.04 4.54
C ASP A 245 -9.34 -10.22 4.71
N LEU A 246 -8.79 -11.43 4.81
CA LEU A 246 -9.58 -12.63 5.05
C LEU A 246 -10.25 -12.63 6.43
N MET A 247 -9.50 -12.28 7.49
CA MET A 247 -10.06 -12.20 8.83
C MET A 247 -11.11 -11.12 8.94
N PHE A 248 -10.84 -9.95 8.36
CA PHE A 248 -11.78 -8.85 8.33
C PHE A 248 -13.06 -9.26 7.63
N SER A 249 -12.97 -9.99 6.53
CA SER A 249 -14.19 -10.50 5.89
C SER A 249 -14.98 -11.48 6.75
N LEU A 250 -14.31 -12.35 7.51
CA LEU A 250 -15.02 -13.26 8.42
C LEU A 250 -15.64 -12.50 9.59
N LEU A 251 -14.97 -11.45 10.05
CA LEU A 251 -15.50 -10.52 11.04
C LEU A 251 -16.75 -9.83 10.49
N THR A 252 -16.72 -9.25 9.28
CA THR A 252 -17.85 -8.55 8.67
C THR A 252 -19.01 -9.46 8.28
N ALA A 253 -18.75 -10.76 8.09
CA ALA A 253 -19.79 -11.76 7.91
C ALA A 253 -20.64 -11.98 9.19
N ASN A 254 -20.01 -11.88 10.38
CA ASN A 254 -20.66 -12.14 11.67
C ASN A 254 -20.99 -10.85 12.45
N TRP A 255 -20.37 -9.72 12.10
CA TRP A 255 -20.52 -8.43 12.73
C TRP A 255 -20.62 -7.35 11.66
N GLU A 256 -21.86 -7.07 11.26
CA GLU A 256 -22.20 -6.26 10.09
C GLU A 256 -21.65 -4.82 10.14
N GLU A 257 -21.70 -4.18 11.31
CA GLU A 257 -21.38 -2.76 11.54
C GLU A 257 -19.87 -2.49 11.70
N VAL A 258 -19.07 -3.53 11.95
CA VAL A 258 -17.64 -3.38 12.26
C VAL A 258 -16.84 -2.78 11.11
N GLU A 259 -17.31 -2.92 9.88
CA GLU A 259 -16.60 -2.41 8.71
C GLU A 259 -16.61 -0.89 8.67
N GLU A 260 -17.80 -0.31 8.82
CA GLU A 260 -18.00 1.12 8.87
C GLU A 260 -17.36 1.71 10.12
N ASP A 261 -17.57 1.07 11.29
CA ASP A 261 -17.00 1.56 12.54
C ASP A 261 -15.47 1.50 12.55
N LEU A 262 -14.85 0.41 12.05
CA LEU A 262 -13.39 0.34 11.93
C LEU A 262 -12.85 1.38 10.94
N THR A 263 -13.56 1.62 9.83
CA THR A 263 -13.15 2.64 8.84
C THR A 263 -13.17 4.02 9.47
N ASN A 264 -14.28 4.39 10.12
CA ASN A 264 -14.42 5.69 10.81
C ASN A 264 -13.40 5.83 11.95
N PHE A 265 -13.17 4.77 12.71
CA PHE A 265 -12.18 4.76 13.78
C PHE A 265 -10.76 4.97 13.23
N LEU A 266 -10.41 4.34 12.11
CA LEU A 266 -9.10 4.56 11.47
C LEU A 266 -8.95 5.97 10.89
N GLU A 267 -10.00 6.52 10.27
CA GLU A 267 -10.02 7.91 9.81
C GLU A 267 -9.75 8.88 10.98
N GLU A 268 -10.42 8.68 12.12
CA GLU A 268 -10.22 9.47 13.35
C GLU A 268 -8.81 9.27 13.95
N LEU A 269 -8.35 8.01 14.02
CA LEU A 269 -7.08 7.65 14.64
C LEU A 269 -5.90 8.17 13.82
N ASN A 270 -5.98 8.13 12.49
CA ASN A 270 -4.91 8.57 11.60
C ASN A 270 -4.88 10.08 11.44
N GLY A 271 -6.05 10.71 11.25
CA GLY A 271 -6.12 12.11 10.85
C GLY A 271 -5.19 12.39 9.67
N THR A 272 -4.30 13.37 9.81
CA THR A 272 -3.26 13.68 8.81
C THR A 272 -1.87 13.16 9.16
N ALA A 273 -1.67 12.63 10.37
CA ALA A 273 -0.35 12.41 10.93
C ALA A 273 0.09 10.94 10.92
N PHE A 274 -0.79 10.03 11.36
CA PHE A 274 -0.46 8.62 11.53
C PHE A 274 -1.02 7.75 10.39
N ASP A 275 -0.62 6.48 10.38
CA ASP A 275 -1.03 5.45 9.42
C ASP A 275 -1.26 4.10 10.13
N PHE A 276 -2.06 4.11 11.19
CA PHE A 276 -2.58 2.91 11.82
C PHE A 276 -3.36 2.10 10.78
N GLY A 277 -2.98 0.84 10.60
CA GLY A 277 -3.64 -0.09 9.68
C GLY A 277 -4.70 -0.95 10.37
N ARG A 278 -5.61 -1.51 9.56
CA ARG A 278 -6.61 -2.50 10.00
C ARG A 278 -5.96 -3.68 10.72
N ASP A 279 -4.85 -4.19 10.20
CA ASP A 279 -4.09 -5.31 10.76
C ASP A 279 -3.63 -5.05 12.20
N PHE A 280 -3.18 -3.82 12.45
CA PHE A 280 -2.75 -3.41 13.78
C PHE A 280 -3.92 -3.41 14.76
N VAL A 281 -5.06 -2.81 14.37
CA VAL A 281 -6.25 -2.75 15.22
C VAL A 281 -6.75 -4.16 15.52
N LEU A 282 -6.98 -5.00 14.49
CA LEU A 282 -7.48 -6.36 14.67
C LEU A 282 -6.55 -7.24 15.52
N LYS A 283 -5.22 -7.13 15.32
CA LYS A 283 -4.23 -7.84 16.15
C LYS A 283 -4.31 -7.38 17.59
N THR A 284 -4.35 -6.07 17.81
CA THR A 284 -4.46 -5.48 19.14
C THR A 284 -5.73 -5.99 19.82
N SER A 285 -6.88 -5.96 19.14
CA SER A 285 -8.14 -6.46 19.69
C SER A 285 -8.08 -7.93 20.10
N LEU A 286 -7.49 -8.82 19.28
CA LEU A 286 -7.30 -10.23 19.65
C LEU A 286 -6.42 -10.41 20.89
N ILE A 287 -5.38 -9.59 21.02
CA ILE A 287 -4.49 -9.61 22.18
C ILE A 287 -5.24 -9.19 23.44
N LEU A 288 -6.02 -8.10 23.36
CA LEU A 288 -6.74 -7.55 24.51
C LEU A 288 -7.80 -8.50 25.06
N ILE A 289 -8.47 -9.28 24.20
CA ILE A 289 -9.43 -10.31 24.63
C ILE A 289 -8.76 -11.64 25.08
N GLY A 290 -7.41 -11.71 25.07
CA GLY A 290 -6.68 -12.91 25.46
C GLY A 290 -6.64 -14.03 24.41
N ALA A 291 -6.96 -13.74 23.15
CA ALA A 291 -6.85 -14.72 22.05
C ALA A 291 -5.41 -14.86 21.52
N GLY A 292 -4.49 -14.00 21.95
CA GLY A 292 -3.06 -14.02 21.63
C GLY A 292 -2.71 -13.41 20.26
N ALA A 293 -1.44 -13.01 20.10
CA ALA A 293 -0.93 -12.20 18.99
C ALA A 293 -0.82 -12.95 17.66
N LYS A 294 -0.64 -14.27 17.69
CA LYS A 294 -0.52 -15.08 16.46
C LYS A 294 -1.70 -14.86 15.53
N TYR A 295 -1.42 -14.46 14.30
CA TYR A 295 -2.42 -14.30 13.25
C TYR A 295 -3.03 -15.65 12.87
N ASP A 296 -4.27 -15.90 13.32
CA ASP A 296 -5.00 -17.13 13.06
C ASP A 296 -6.47 -16.83 12.76
N VAL A 297 -6.85 -17.10 11.52
CA VAL A 297 -8.19 -16.90 10.95
C VAL A 297 -9.27 -17.62 11.76
N MET A 298 -8.92 -18.76 12.36
CA MET A 298 -9.85 -19.53 13.19
C MET A 298 -10.23 -18.80 14.47
N LYS A 299 -9.42 -17.83 14.95
CA LYS A 299 -9.75 -17.06 16.16
C LYS A 299 -10.96 -16.16 15.97
N PHE A 300 -11.17 -15.62 14.77
CA PHE A 300 -12.36 -14.82 14.45
C PHE A 300 -13.59 -15.66 14.09
N ARG A 301 -13.43 -16.98 13.92
CA ARG A 301 -14.56 -17.92 13.77
C ARG A 301 -15.10 -18.41 15.11
N LYS A 302 -14.31 -18.31 16.18
CA LYS A 302 -14.76 -18.72 17.52
C LYS A 302 -15.80 -17.74 18.03
N GLU A 303 -17.03 -18.21 18.20
CA GLU A 303 -18.16 -17.42 18.70
C GLU A 303 -17.82 -16.68 20.01
N LYS A 304 -17.09 -17.35 20.92
CA LYS A 304 -16.60 -16.73 22.17
C LYS A 304 -15.77 -15.47 21.90
N ASN A 305 -14.80 -15.54 20.98
CA ASN A 305 -13.92 -14.41 20.70
C ASN A 305 -14.67 -13.27 20.01
N LEU A 306 -15.62 -13.59 19.12
CA LEU A 306 -16.45 -12.58 18.47
C LEU A 306 -17.31 -11.81 19.50
N LYS A 307 -17.94 -12.54 20.43
CA LYS A 307 -18.74 -11.91 21.50
C LYS A 307 -17.86 -11.03 22.41
N GLU A 308 -16.69 -11.52 22.82
CA GLU A 308 -15.75 -10.72 23.61
C GLU A 308 -15.28 -9.46 22.87
N LEU A 309 -15.01 -9.55 21.56
CA LEU A 309 -14.66 -8.39 20.74
C LEU A 309 -15.79 -7.38 20.68
N GLN A 310 -17.02 -7.83 20.41
CA GLN A 310 -18.20 -6.98 20.33
C GLN A 310 -18.47 -6.26 21.66
N ASN A 311 -18.42 -7.00 22.76
CA ASN A 311 -18.69 -6.46 24.10
C ASN A 311 -17.64 -5.44 24.56
N ASN A 312 -16.39 -5.59 24.12
CA ASN A 312 -15.27 -4.76 24.57
C ASN A 312 -14.79 -3.74 23.53
N TRP A 313 -15.47 -3.61 22.39
CA TRP A 313 -14.98 -2.86 21.24
C TRP A 313 -14.68 -1.39 21.55
N GLU A 314 -15.58 -0.71 22.26
CA GLU A 314 -15.41 0.70 22.63
C GLU A 314 -14.22 0.91 23.57
N GLU A 315 -14.02 0.02 24.55
CA GLU A 315 -12.88 0.11 25.47
C GLU A 315 -11.55 -0.22 24.77
N ILE A 316 -11.57 -1.08 23.75
CA ILE A 316 -10.41 -1.32 22.87
C ILE A 316 -10.07 -0.04 22.10
N LYS A 317 -11.04 0.57 21.42
CA LYS A 317 -10.85 1.83 20.68
C LYS A 317 -10.31 2.93 21.59
N LYS A 318 -10.89 3.09 22.78
CA LYS A 318 -10.44 4.05 23.79
C LYS A 318 -9.00 3.82 24.23
N SER A 319 -8.61 2.55 24.44
CA SER A 319 -7.24 2.22 24.85
C SER A 319 -6.20 2.51 23.76
N ILE A 320 -6.56 2.31 22.49
CA ILE A 320 -5.69 2.68 21.36
C ILE A 320 -5.55 4.21 21.27
N LYS A 321 -6.65 4.95 21.42
CA LYS A 321 -6.65 6.43 21.42
C LYS A 321 -5.79 7.00 22.55
N GLU A 322 -5.92 6.46 23.77
CA GLU A 322 -5.10 6.86 24.93
C GLU A 322 -3.59 6.71 24.64
N ILE A 323 -3.18 5.62 23.97
CA ILE A 323 -1.77 5.43 23.62
C ILE A 323 -1.32 6.35 22.48
N LYS A 324 -2.19 6.68 21.52
CA LYS A 324 -1.92 7.74 20.52
C LYS A 324 -1.68 9.09 21.22
N ASP A 325 -2.52 9.47 22.16
CA ASP A 325 -2.36 10.73 22.89
C ASP A 325 -1.11 10.72 23.77
N PHE A 326 -0.80 9.58 24.40
CA PHE A 326 0.45 9.37 25.12
C PHE A 326 1.69 9.59 24.23
N LEU A 327 1.69 9.08 22.99
CA LEU A 327 2.79 9.32 22.04
C LEU A 327 2.99 10.82 21.80
N CYS A 328 1.91 11.52 21.45
CA CYS A 328 1.94 12.95 21.14
C CYS A 328 2.34 13.80 22.35
N LYS A 329 2.03 13.36 23.57
CA LYS A 329 2.29 14.14 24.79
C LYS A 329 3.67 13.88 25.41
N TYR A 330 4.14 12.64 25.43
CA TYR A 330 5.32 12.25 26.21
C TYR A 330 6.53 11.81 25.36
N THR A 331 6.38 11.73 24.04
CA THR A 331 7.49 11.43 23.12
C THR A 331 7.67 12.57 22.11
N PHE A 332 8.62 12.46 21.18
CA PHE A 332 8.77 13.35 20.02
C PHE A 332 8.13 12.77 18.74
N ILE A 333 7.37 11.69 18.86
CA ILE A 333 6.69 11.05 17.74
C ILE A 333 5.39 11.82 17.48
N ARG A 334 5.30 12.46 16.32
CA ARG A 334 4.15 13.28 15.92
C ARG A 334 3.46 12.75 14.68
N ASP A 335 4.13 11.92 13.89
CA ASP A 335 3.62 11.35 12.67
C ASP A 335 4.20 9.94 12.43
N ASP A 336 3.62 9.26 11.45
CA ASP A 336 3.96 7.91 11.01
C ASP A 336 5.45 7.71 10.69
N LYS A 337 6.13 8.69 10.08
CA LYS A 337 7.54 8.51 9.68
C LYS A 337 8.45 8.35 10.90
N ALA A 338 8.11 9.03 12.01
CA ALA A 338 8.82 8.91 13.27
C ALA A 338 8.41 7.68 14.10
N LEU A 339 7.52 6.81 13.60
CA LEU A 339 7.07 5.59 14.27
C LEU A 339 7.49 4.32 13.48
N PRO A 340 8.73 3.82 13.66
CA PRO A 340 9.26 2.69 12.88
C PRO A 340 8.44 1.39 12.97
N SER A 341 7.69 1.21 14.07
CA SER A 341 6.82 0.05 14.27
C SER A 341 5.66 0.37 15.21
N TYR A 342 4.44 0.31 14.69
CA TYR A 342 3.21 0.39 15.49
C TYR A 342 3.09 -0.76 16.50
N LEU A 343 3.67 -1.93 16.23
CA LEU A 343 3.56 -3.09 17.11
C LEU A 343 4.20 -2.87 18.49
N ALA A 344 5.16 -1.94 18.60
CA ALA A 344 5.75 -1.55 19.87
C ALA A 344 4.76 -0.87 20.84
N LEU A 345 3.61 -0.39 20.32
CA LEU A 345 2.56 0.25 21.12
C LEU A 345 1.71 -0.79 21.88
N ILE A 346 1.59 -2.00 21.35
CA ILE A 346 0.65 -3.02 21.85
C ILE A 346 0.85 -3.35 23.33
N PRO A 347 2.08 -3.54 23.86
CA PRO A 347 2.27 -3.80 25.29
C PRO A 347 1.74 -2.67 26.19
N LEU A 348 1.86 -1.41 25.77
CA LEU A 348 1.33 -0.26 26.51
C LEU A 348 -0.20 -0.18 26.38
N ILE A 349 -0.75 -0.47 25.19
CA ILE A 349 -2.20 -0.55 24.98
C ILE A 349 -2.80 -1.64 25.88
N TYR A 350 -2.15 -2.81 25.93
CA TYR A 350 -2.54 -3.91 26.81
C TYR A 350 -2.50 -3.50 28.28
N PHE A 351 -1.41 -2.87 28.73
CA PHE A 351 -1.28 -2.41 30.10
C PHE A 351 -2.35 -1.37 30.47
N ASN A 352 -2.62 -0.40 29.59
CA ASN A 352 -3.71 0.56 29.78
C ASN A 352 -5.09 -0.10 29.87
N TYR A 353 -5.38 -1.03 28.94
CA TYR A 353 -6.67 -1.72 28.86
C TYR A 353 -6.92 -2.62 30.07
N ARG A 354 -5.91 -3.43 30.46
CA ARG A 354 -6.04 -4.45 31.50
C ARG A 354 -5.85 -3.90 32.92
N TYR A 355 -4.99 -2.91 33.08
CA TYR A 355 -4.60 -2.34 34.38
C TYR A 355 -4.74 -0.80 34.41
N PRO A 356 -5.94 -0.25 34.17
CA PRO A 356 -6.13 1.19 33.97
C PRO A 356 -5.73 2.06 35.18
N GLU A 357 -5.88 1.57 36.41
CA GLU A 357 -5.42 2.29 37.61
C GLU A 357 -3.90 2.40 37.67
N LYS A 358 -3.20 1.30 37.38
CA LYS A 358 -1.73 1.30 37.36
C LYS A 358 -1.20 2.10 36.19
N TRP A 359 -1.87 2.07 35.05
CA TRP A 359 -1.59 3.01 33.96
C TRP A 359 -1.69 4.45 34.45
N ARG A 360 -2.76 4.86 35.14
CA ARG A 360 -2.88 6.24 35.66
C ARG A 360 -1.75 6.63 36.62
N GLN A 361 -1.29 5.71 37.45
CA GLN A 361 -0.25 5.94 38.45
C GLN A 361 1.18 5.80 37.90
N SER A 362 1.34 5.20 36.72
CA SER A 362 2.65 4.96 36.11
C SER A 362 3.37 6.26 35.71
N ASN A 363 4.71 6.22 35.77
CA ASN A 363 5.54 7.32 35.29
C ASN A 363 5.60 7.32 33.75
N LYS A 364 4.86 8.26 33.14
CA LYS A 364 4.72 8.38 31.68
C LYS A 364 6.03 8.66 30.95
N GLU A 365 6.91 9.47 31.53
CA GLU A 365 8.23 9.75 30.96
C GLU A 365 9.11 8.50 30.90
N THR A 366 9.01 7.64 31.92
CA THR A 366 9.79 6.40 31.97
C THR A 366 9.28 5.41 30.93
N LEU A 367 7.96 5.28 30.77
CA LEU A 367 7.35 4.47 29.71
C LEU A 367 7.69 5.02 28.30
N ALA A 368 7.73 6.35 28.16
CA ALA A 368 8.10 7.00 26.90
C ALA A 368 9.56 6.72 26.53
N LYS A 369 10.48 6.83 27.50
CA LYS A 369 11.90 6.46 27.32
C LYS A 369 12.06 4.99 26.93
N TRP A 370 11.31 4.09 27.58
CA TRP A 370 11.29 2.67 27.21
C TRP A 370 10.83 2.48 25.75
N LEU A 371 9.71 3.10 25.38
CA LEU A 371 9.14 3.00 24.04
C LEU A 371 10.12 3.52 22.97
N THR A 372 10.75 4.67 23.21
CA THR A 372 11.76 5.23 22.31
C THR A 372 12.93 4.26 22.11
N ARG A 373 13.41 3.61 23.17
CA ARG A 373 14.51 2.64 23.08
C ARG A 373 14.14 1.43 22.22
N VAL A 374 12.99 0.81 22.48
CA VAL A 374 12.57 -0.38 21.71
C VAL A 374 12.26 -0.09 20.24
N LEU A 375 11.85 1.15 19.92
CA LEU A 375 11.68 1.60 18.55
C LEU A 375 13.03 1.83 17.85
N LEU A 376 13.99 2.48 18.51
CA LEU A 376 15.33 2.73 17.96
C LEU A 376 16.13 1.45 17.74
N THR A 377 16.00 0.46 18.64
CA THR A 377 16.66 -0.84 18.46
C THR A 377 15.91 -1.79 17.53
N GLY A 378 14.70 -1.42 17.11
CA GLY A 378 13.87 -2.28 16.28
C GLY A 378 13.49 -3.59 16.97
N ALA A 379 13.30 -3.61 18.29
CA ALA A 379 12.99 -4.82 19.06
C ALA A 379 11.71 -5.54 18.57
N PHE A 380 10.78 -4.78 17.97
CA PHE A 380 9.53 -5.27 17.40
C PHE A 380 9.61 -5.53 15.88
N SER A 381 10.81 -5.62 15.29
CA SER A 381 11.00 -5.98 13.89
C SER A 381 11.00 -7.50 13.66
N GLY A 382 10.45 -7.97 12.53
CA GLY A 382 10.39 -9.39 12.19
C GLY A 382 9.26 -10.15 12.91
N SER A 383 9.58 -11.31 13.52
CA SER A 383 8.61 -12.22 14.16
C SER A 383 8.12 -11.75 15.54
N SER A 384 7.41 -10.62 15.57
CA SER A 384 6.97 -9.95 16.80
C SER A 384 5.85 -10.68 17.58
N ASP A 385 5.08 -11.57 16.95
CA ASP A 385 3.90 -12.17 17.60
C ASP A 385 4.27 -12.95 18.87
N THR A 386 5.31 -13.78 18.79
CA THR A 386 5.79 -14.56 19.96
C THR A 386 6.37 -13.68 21.06
N LEU A 387 6.96 -12.54 20.70
CA LEU A 387 7.44 -11.55 21.64
C LEU A 387 6.26 -10.89 22.35
N LEU A 388 5.27 -10.41 21.59
CA LEU A 388 4.07 -9.79 22.12
C LEU A 388 3.38 -10.69 23.14
N ASP A 389 3.10 -11.95 22.78
CA ASP A 389 2.48 -12.93 23.69
C ASP A 389 3.27 -13.10 24.99
N ALA A 390 4.61 -13.09 24.91
CA ALA A 390 5.46 -13.22 26.08
C ALA A 390 5.45 -11.97 26.96
N LEU A 391 5.49 -10.77 26.36
CA LEU A 391 5.42 -9.51 27.09
C LEU A 391 4.08 -9.36 27.81
N ILE A 392 2.98 -9.68 27.12
CA ILE A 392 1.63 -9.67 27.70
C ILE A 392 1.57 -10.59 28.92
N ARG A 393 2.10 -11.82 28.81
CA ARG A 393 2.18 -12.74 29.94
C ARG A 393 3.00 -12.18 31.10
N LYS A 394 4.10 -11.47 30.83
CA LYS A 394 4.90 -10.81 31.88
C LYS A 394 4.17 -9.66 32.56
N ILE A 395 3.39 -8.88 31.80
CA ILE A 395 2.52 -7.85 32.36
C ILE A 395 1.47 -8.49 33.28
N ASP A 396 0.84 -9.59 32.84
CA ASP A 396 -0.15 -10.31 33.65
C ASP A 396 0.45 -10.94 34.92
N GLU A 397 1.61 -11.60 34.82
CA GLU A 397 2.32 -12.22 35.96
C GLU A 397 2.68 -11.21 37.05
N ARG A 398 3.06 -9.99 36.66
CA ARG A 398 3.36 -8.88 37.59
C ARG A 398 2.12 -8.08 37.98
N GLY A 399 1.07 -8.18 37.18
CA GLY A 399 -0.04 -7.25 37.16
C GLY A 399 0.39 -5.79 36.94
N ASP A 400 1.54 -5.53 36.31
CA ASP A 400 2.14 -4.19 36.14
C ASP A 400 3.10 -4.16 34.95
N PHE A 401 3.43 -2.95 34.46
CA PHE A 401 4.45 -2.74 33.45
C PHE A 401 5.84 -2.58 34.08
N ASP A 402 6.39 -3.68 34.59
CA ASP A 402 7.75 -3.68 35.13
C ASP A 402 8.81 -3.68 34.03
N ILE A 403 9.40 -2.51 33.75
CA ILE A 403 10.37 -2.31 32.67
C ILE A 403 11.56 -3.28 32.78
N GLY A 404 12.02 -3.60 33.99
CA GLY A 404 13.11 -4.55 34.20
C GLY A 404 12.77 -5.95 33.68
N THR A 405 11.61 -6.48 34.10
CA THR A 405 11.09 -7.78 33.65
C THR A 405 10.82 -7.79 32.14
N ILE A 406 10.21 -6.72 31.61
CA ILE A 406 9.92 -6.59 30.17
C ILE A 406 11.21 -6.58 29.34
N ASN A 407 12.21 -5.81 29.77
CA ASN A 407 13.49 -5.74 29.07
C ASN A 407 14.23 -7.08 29.11
N ALA A 408 14.21 -7.77 30.25
CA ALA A 408 14.80 -9.10 30.36
C ALA A 408 14.15 -10.10 29.39
N GLU A 409 12.82 -10.08 29.22
CA GLU A 409 12.12 -10.95 28.28
C GLU A 409 12.47 -10.63 26.82
N ILE A 410 12.59 -9.35 26.46
CA ILE A 410 13.02 -8.92 25.11
C ILE A 410 14.44 -9.47 24.83
N ILE A 411 15.37 -9.33 25.78
CA ILE A 411 16.76 -9.82 25.64
C ILE A 411 16.81 -11.34 25.56
N ASN A 412 16.06 -12.06 26.39
CA ASN A 412 16.00 -13.53 26.39
C ASN A 412 15.53 -14.09 25.04
N ARG A 413 14.83 -13.29 24.23
CA ARG A 413 14.38 -13.63 22.88
C ARG A 413 15.35 -13.19 21.78
N GLY A 414 16.58 -12.82 22.15
CA GLY A 414 17.64 -12.42 21.22
C GLY A 414 17.44 -11.04 20.62
N ARG A 415 16.69 -10.15 21.28
CA ARG A 415 16.45 -8.78 20.81
C ARG A 415 17.22 -7.77 21.66
N THR A 416 17.64 -6.69 21.03
CA THR A 416 18.45 -5.64 21.67
C THR A 416 17.58 -4.51 22.19
N ILE A 417 17.94 -3.96 23.36
CA ILE A 417 17.32 -2.74 23.94
C ILE A 417 18.37 -1.65 24.21
N SER A 418 19.64 -2.02 24.34
CA SER A 418 20.73 -1.07 24.44
C SER A 418 20.99 -0.41 23.08
N ILE A 419 21.25 0.89 23.11
CA ILE A 419 21.63 1.64 21.93
C ILE A 419 23.13 1.90 22.05
N SER A 420 23.94 1.12 21.32
CA SER A 420 25.38 1.37 21.23
C SER A 420 25.68 2.55 20.30
N GLU A 421 26.87 3.12 20.45
CA GLU A 421 27.36 4.16 19.54
C GLU A 421 27.34 3.66 18.09
N ASP A 422 27.83 2.44 17.85
CA ASP A 422 27.82 1.83 16.52
C ASP A 422 26.40 1.69 15.96
N SER A 423 25.43 1.22 16.77
CA SER A 423 24.05 1.07 16.29
C SER A 423 23.39 2.39 15.90
N LEU A 424 23.76 3.50 16.57
CA LEU A 424 23.33 4.83 16.19
C LEU A 424 24.01 5.27 14.88
N LEU A 425 25.33 5.10 14.79
CA LEU A 425 26.15 5.57 13.66
C LEU A 425 25.96 4.75 12.37
N ASP A 426 25.54 3.50 12.48
CA ASP A 426 25.20 2.61 11.36
C ASP A 426 23.86 2.97 10.71
N THR A 427 23.11 3.93 11.26
CA THR A 427 21.89 4.44 10.63
C THR A 427 22.24 5.09 9.29
N TYR A 428 21.48 4.76 8.25
CA TYR A 428 21.74 5.22 6.89
C TYR A 428 20.48 5.79 6.21
N TYR A 429 20.67 6.41 5.04
CA TYR A 429 19.60 7.01 4.26
C TYR A 429 18.54 5.97 3.86
N GLY A 430 17.30 6.20 4.25
CA GLY A 430 16.18 5.27 4.01
C GLY A 430 15.98 4.23 5.12
N ASP A 431 16.80 4.22 6.17
CA ASP A 431 16.52 3.44 7.38
C ASP A 431 15.25 3.98 8.08
N LYS A 432 14.37 3.07 8.52
CA LYS A 432 13.11 3.42 9.19
C LYS A 432 13.33 4.19 10.49
N LYS A 433 14.40 3.90 11.24
CA LYS A 433 14.69 4.59 12.51
C LYS A 433 15.27 6.00 12.32
N LEU A 434 15.70 6.38 11.11
CA LEU A 434 16.32 7.67 10.83
C LEU A 434 15.40 8.85 11.21
N TYR A 435 14.13 8.77 10.85
CA TYR A 435 13.15 9.82 11.16
C TYR A 435 12.88 9.94 12.66
N LEU A 436 12.86 8.82 13.39
CA LEU A 436 12.78 8.86 14.86
C LEU A 436 14.02 9.51 15.48
N ILE A 437 15.22 9.17 14.99
CA ILE A 437 16.48 9.79 15.41
C ILE A 437 16.43 11.31 15.16
N PHE A 438 15.93 11.74 14.00
CA PHE A 438 15.80 13.16 13.71
C PHE A 438 14.69 13.86 14.51
N ALA A 439 13.56 13.20 14.78
CA ALA A 439 12.55 13.73 15.69
C ALA A 439 13.14 13.99 17.08
N LEU A 440 13.98 13.09 17.59
CA LEU A 440 14.68 13.25 18.87
C LEU A 440 15.77 14.33 18.83
N TRP A 441 16.49 14.41 17.71
CA TRP A 441 17.59 15.36 17.53
C TRP A 441 17.07 16.81 17.46
N TYR A 442 16.09 17.06 16.60
CA TYR A 442 15.61 18.40 16.25
C TYR A 442 14.38 18.83 17.05
N GLN A 443 13.66 17.89 17.68
CA GLN A 443 12.58 18.08 18.66
C GLN A 443 11.27 18.74 18.16
N ASP A 444 11.31 19.67 17.21
CA ASP A 444 10.13 20.41 16.71
C ASP A 444 9.87 20.19 15.21
N VAL A 445 10.29 19.04 14.68
CA VAL A 445 10.14 18.71 13.25
C VAL A 445 8.80 18.06 12.99
N ASN A 446 8.10 18.55 11.95
CA ASN A 446 6.90 17.93 11.41
C ASN A 446 7.19 17.31 10.04
N PHE A 447 7.12 15.98 9.92
CA PHE A 447 7.39 15.30 8.64
C PHE A 447 6.16 15.14 7.74
N LYS A 448 5.01 15.69 8.15
CA LYS A 448 3.76 15.80 7.39
C LYS A 448 3.11 17.20 7.57
N PRO A 449 3.77 18.27 7.12
CA PRO A 449 3.17 19.61 7.18
C PRO A 449 2.00 19.74 6.19
N ALA A 450 1.06 20.64 6.50
CA ALA A 450 -0.08 20.91 5.63
C ALA A 450 0.31 21.52 4.28
N TYR A 451 1.37 22.34 4.26
CA TYR A 451 1.95 22.90 3.03
C TYR A 451 3.20 22.10 2.66
N GLU A 452 3.21 21.51 1.46
CA GLU A 452 4.33 20.67 0.98
C GLU A 452 5.67 21.42 0.91
N GLY A 453 5.64 22.75 0.72
CA GLY A 453 6.84 23.59 0.77
C GLY A 453 7.49 23.67 2.16
N ASN A 454 6.82 23.22 3.23
CA ASN A 454 7.41 23.13 4.56
C ASN A 454 7.94 21.73 4.89
N LEU A 455 7.84 20.76 3.95
CA LEU A 455 8.28 19.39 4.19
C LEU A 455 9.80 19.36 4.44
N PRO A 456 10.27 18.86 5.58
CA PRO A 456 11.69 18.71 5.83
C PRO A 456 12.27 17.59 4.95
N TRP A 457 13.44 17.86 4.37
CA TRP A 457 14.16 16.95 3.50
C TRP A 457 15.34 16.35 4.24
N VAL A 458 15.49 15.03 4.15
CA VAL A 458 16.75 14.37 4.51
C VAL A 458 17.67 14.52 3.31
N ASP A 459 18.83 15.14 3.49
CA ASP A 459 19.81 15.29 2.42
C ASP A 459 21.25 15.10 2.91
N HIS A 460 22.14 14.83 1.96
CA HIS A 460 23.56 14.62 2.18
C HIS A 460 24.31 15.94 2.24
N ILE A 461 25.03 16.19 3.34
CA ILE A 461 25.90 17.37 3.50
C ILE A 461 26.90 17.46 2.36
N PHE A 462 27.66 16.39 2.15
CA PHE A 462 28.46 16.21 0.95
C PHE A 462 27.61 15.48 -0.11
N PRO A 463 27.28 16.14 -1.24
CA PRO A 463 26.38 15.56 -2.23
C PRO A 463 26.88 14.23 -2.79
N GLN A 464 25.96 13.28 -2.98
CA GLN A 464 26.31 11.95 -3.50
C GLN A 464 26.98 12.00 -4.89
N SER A 465 26.54 12.91 -5.76
CA SER A 465 27.10 13.17 -7.09
C SER A 465 28.61 13.42 -7.02
N LYS A 466 29.04 14.36 -6.18
CA LYS A 466 30.44 14.74 -5.96
C LYS A 466 31.25 13.61 -5.37
N LEU A 467 30.70 12.89 -4.39
CA LEU A 467 31.38 11.73 -3.81
C LEU A 467 31.52 10.57 -4.80
N LYS A 468 30.57 10.39 -5.75
CA LYS A 468 30.64 9.36 -6.80
C LYS A 468 31.71 9.65 -7.85
N GLU A 469 32.07 10.92 -8.06
CA GLU A 469 33.12 11.36 -8.98
C GLU A 469 34.53 10.99 -8.46
N ILE A 470 34.71 10.88 -7.15
CA ILE A 470 36.00 10.54 -6.54
C ILE A 470 36.34 9.07 -6.80
N LYS A 471 37.48 8.87 -7.49
CA LYS A 471 38.01 7.56 -7.84
C LYS A 471 39.30 7.26 -7.10
N GLU A 472 39.50 6.00 -6.76
CA GLU A 472 40.78 5.44 -6.31
C GLU A 472 41.19 4.30 -7.22
N ILE A 473 42.49 3.97 -7.23
CA ILE A 473 43.02 2.86 -8.01
C ILE A 473 42.89 1.60 -7.15
N ASN A 474 42.17 0.61 -7.65
CA ASN A 474 42.09 -0.70 -7.01
C ASN A 474 43.47 -1.37 -7.07
N PRO A 475 44.11 -1.70 -5.93
CA PRO A 475 45.48 -2.21 -5.90
C PRO A 475 45.63 -3.62 -6.52
N GLU A 476 44.57 -4.41 -6.57
CA GLU A 476 44.58 -5.78 -7.12
C GLU A 476 44.36 -5.81 -8.64
N THR A 477 43.56 -4.87 -9.17
CA THR A 477 43.12 -4.89 -10.58
C THR A 477 43.66 -3.72 -11.40
N GLY A 478 44.25 -2.71 -10.75
CA GLY A 478 44.73 -1.47 -11.39
C GLY A 478 43.62 -0.56 -11.95
N ARG A 479 42.34 -0.92 -11.77
CA ARG A 479 41.21 -0.17 -12.33
C ARG A 479 40.81 0.98 -11.41
N LYS A 480 40.37 2.09 -12.00
CA LYS A 480 39.73 3.19 -11.26
C LYS A 480 38.37 2.74 -10.75
N ILE A 481 38.22 2.61 -9.44
CA ILE A 481 36.97 2.32 -8.75
C ILE A 481 36.50 3.55 -8.00
N MET A 482 35.21 3.60 -7.66
CA MET A 482 34.66 4.66 -6.82
C MET A 482 35.19 4.51 -5.39
N LYS A 483 35.81 5.57 -4.84
CA LYS A 483 36.38 5.55 -3.49
C LYS A 483 35.29 5.38 -2.43
N TYR A 484 34.29 6.27 -2.45
CA TYR A 484 33.20 6.25 -1.48
C TYR A 484 32.02 5.43 -1.99
N LYS A 485 31.74 4.31 -1.32
CA LYS A 485 30.64 3.41 -1.65
C LYS A 485 29.33 3.95 -1.05
N TRP A 486 28.22 3.23 -1.27
CA TRP A 486 26.91 3.73 -0.83
C TRP A 486 26.84 3.89 0.70
N TRP A 487 27.38 2.95 1.47
CA TRP A 487 27.40 3.06 2.94
C TRP A 487 28.25 4.22 3.45
N ASP A 488 29.32 4.59 2.75
CA ASP A 488 30.11 5.77 3.11
C ASP A 488 29.30 7.04 2.87
N ARG A 489 28.59 7.13 1.74
CA ARG A 489 27.82 8.32 1.40
C ARG A 489 26.56 8.46 2.24
N ASP A 490 25.87 7.35 2.49
CA ASP A 490 24.52 7.32 3.06
C ASP A 490 24.48 7.23 4.58
N GLN A 491 25.63 7.23 5.27
CA GLN A 491 25.70 7.21 6.73
C GLN A 491 25.14 8.47 7.38
N ILE A 492 24.57 8.34 8.59
CA ILE A 492 23.96 9.46 9.35
C ILE A 492 24.88 10.66 9.53
N ALA A 493 26.19 10.44 9.65
CA ALA A 493 27.19 11.51 9.78
C ALA A 493 27.33 12.36 8.51
N ASN A 494 26.80 11.92 7.36
CA ASN A 494 26.67 12.74 6.16
C ASN A 494 25.23 13.23 5.93
N LEU A 495 24.26 12.90 6.78
CA LEU A 495 22.87 13.28 6.61
C LEU A 495 22.46 14.43 7.53
N MET A 496 21.49 15.23 7.10
CA MET A 496 20.85 16.25 7.92
C MET A 496 19.42 16.49 7.47
N LEU A 497 18.64 17.20 8.29
CA LEU A 497 17.36 17.76 7.86
C LEU A 497 17.56 19.16 7.32
N LEU A 498 16.88 19.46 6.22
CA LEU A 498 16.82 20.78 5.59
C LEU A 498 15.38 21.20 5.41
N SER A 499 15.12 22.51 5.44
CA SER A 499 13.86 23.03 4.90
C SER A 499 13.78 22.81 3.39
N ALA A 500 12.57 22.82 2.81
CA ALA A 500 12.43 22.64 1.37
C ALA A 500 13.06 23.78 0.56
N GLU A 501 13.07 24.99 1.10
CA GLU A 501 13.73 26.17 0.54
C GLU A 501 15.25 25.96 0.52
N GLU A 502 15.87 25.62 1.64
CA GLU A 502 17.31 25.39 1.71
C GLU A 502 17.76 24.27 0.77
N ASN A 503 17.01 23.17 0.72
CA ASN A 503 17.32 22.04 -0.15
C ASN A 503 17.25 22.43 -1.64
N ARG A 504 16.20 23.18 -2.03
CA ARG A 504 15.92 23.53 -3.43
C ARG A 504 16.78 24.69 -3.93
N ASP A 505 16.95 25.73 -3.12
CA ASP A 505 17.42 27.03 -3.59
C ASP A 505 18.86 27.29 -3.17
N GLU A 506 19.24 26.90 -1.95
CA GLU A 506 20.57 27.17 -1.38
C GLU A 506 21.57 26.05 -1.68
N LYS A 507 21.29 24.83 -1.19
CA LYS A 507 22.24 23.72 -1.16
C LYS A 507 22.43 23.08 -2.51
N LYS A 508 21.37 22.53 -3.12
CA LYS A 508 21.45 21.78 -4.39
C LYS A 508 22.62 20.78 -4.36
N ASP A 509 23.47 20.81 -5.38
CA ASP A 509 24.65 19.98 -5.54
C ASP A 509 25.96 20.65 -5.05
N LYS A 510 25.86 21.73 -4.27
CA LYS A 510 27.01 22.48 -3.78
C LYS A 510 27.73 21.73 -2.66
N LEU A 511 29.04 21.92 -2.58
CA LEU A 511 29.85 21.39 -1.49
C LEU A 511 29.65 22.21 -0.20
N PRO A 512 29.83 21.60 0.99
CA PRO A 512 29.69 22.29 2.28
C PRO A 512 30.46 23.60 2.37
N GLN A 513 31.68 23.64 1.81
CA GLN A 513 32.51 24.86 1.76
C GLN A 513 31.84 26.06 1.08
N GLU A 514 30.89 25.81 0.17
CA GLU A 514 30.17 26.84 -0.58
C GLU A 514 28.88 27.26 0.12
N TRP A 515 28.04 26.29 0.50
CA TRP A 515 26.68 26.59 0.96
C TRP A 515 26.57 26.80 2.48
N LEU A 516 27.55 26.33 3.28
CA LEU A 516 27.60 26.60 4.73
C LEU A 516 28.30 27.92 5.08
N ARG A 517 28.88 28.63 4.10
CA ARG A 517 29.74 29.80 4.32
C ARG A 517 29.06 30.91 5.12
N ASP A 518 27.78 31.15 4.84
CA ASP A 518 27.01 32.28 5.37
C ASP A 518 26.04 31.86 6.49
N LYS A 519 26.11 30.60 6.94
CA LYS A 519 25.33 30.08 8.07
C LYS A 519 26.00 30.47 9.40
N ASP A 520 25.19 30.61 10.44
CA ASP A 520 25.63 31.01 11.77
C ASP A 520 26.02 29.82 12.67
N ASP A 521 26.54 30.13 13.85
CA ASP A 521 26.94 29.13 14.83
C ASP A 521 25.76 28.31 15.36
N GLU A 522 24.57 28.89 15.45
CA GLU A 522 23.36 28.20 15.90
C GLU A 522 22.99 27.09 14.90
N TYR A 523 23.08 27.38 13.60
CA TYR A 523 22.92 26.39 12.53
C TYR A 523 23.89 25.21 12.70
N PHE A 524 25.16 25.50 12.98
CA PHE A 524 26.17 24.46 13.16
C PHE A 524 25.92 23.61 14.41
N GLU A 525 25.46 24.20 15.50
CA GLU A 525 25.09 23.45 16.72
C GLU A 525 23.84 22.58 16.51
N ILE A 526 22.81 23.12 15.84
CA ILE A 526 21.58 22.38 15.54
C ILE A 526 21.89 21.17 14.66
N HIS A 527 22.69 21.36 13.60
CA HIS A 527 23.01 20.31 12.62
C HIS A 527 24.26 19.47 12.96
N LEU A 528 24.90 19.76 14.11
CA LEU A 528 26.14 19.12 14.57
C LEU A 528 27.23 19.16 13.50
N ILE A 529 27.43 20.33 12.90
CA ILE A 529 28.46 20.58 11.89
C ILE A 529 29.75 20.97 12.60
N PRO A 530 30.90 20.34 12.29
CA PRO A 530 32.21 20.79 12.75
C PRO A 530 32.45 22.26 12.33
N LYS A 531 32.77 23.14 13.30
CA LYS A 531 32.99 24.57 13.05
C LYS A 531 34.31 24.88 12.32
N ASP A 532 35.23 23.93 12.26
CA ASP A 532 36.46 24.06 11.48
C ASP A 532 36.15 24.00 9.98
N ARG A 533 36.27 25.16 9.31
CA ARG A 533 35.95 25.34 7.89
C ARG A 533 36.85 24.52 6.97
N GLU A 534 38.04 24.12 7.40
CA GLU A 534 38.90 23.25 6.60
C GLU A 534 38.27 21.87 6.39
N LEU A 535 37.46 21.41 7.35
CA LEU A 535 36.74 20.14 7.25
C LEU A 535 35.62 20.15 6.20
N TRP A 536 35.19 21.32 5.73
CA TRP A 536 34.11 21.44 4.75
C TRP A 536 34.55 21.18 3.31
N LYS A 537 35.87 21.07 3.09
CA LYS A 537 36.49 20.74 1.81
C LYS A 537 36.33 19.25 1.51
N ILE A 538 36.10 18.90 0.25
CA ILE A 538 35.81 17.52 -0.17
C ILE A 538 36.97 16.56 0.11
N GLU A 539 38.20 17.06 0.13
CA GLU A 539 39.42 16.32 0.45
C GLU A 539 39.45 15.88 1.92
N ASN A 540 38.75 16.60 2.80
CA ASN A 540 38.67 16.32 4.23
C ASN A 540 37.39 15.57 4.63
N TYR A 541 36.66 15.00 3.66
CA TYR A 541 35.40 14.28 3.90
C TYR A 541 35.50 13.24 5.03
N GLU A 542 36.52 12.38 5.02
CA GLU A 542 36.70 11.34 6.05
C GLU A 542 36.86 11.95 7.46
N LYS A 543 37.67 13.01 7.58
CA LYS A 543 37.86 13.73 8.86
C LYS A 543 36.59 14.44 9.31
N PHE A 544 35.85 15.05 8.39
CA PHE A 544 34.55 15.66 8.69
C PHE A 544 33.60 14.63 9.29
N ILE A 545 33.49 13.46 8.66
CA ILE A 545 32.65 12.37 9.13
C ILE A 545 33.08 11.91 10.53
N GLU A 546 34.38 11.72 10.79
CA GLU A 546 34.88 11.32 12.11
C GLU A 546 34.52 12.33 13.21
N VAL A 547 34.71 13.63 12.96
CA VAL A 547 34.38 14.67 13.94
C VAL A 547 32.86 14.74 14.15
N ARG A 548 32.08 14.69 13.07
CA ARG A 548 30.62 14.74 13.16
C ARG A 548 30.02 13.52 13.87
N LYS A 549 30.59 12.33 13.70
CA LYS A 549 30.21 11.13 14.46
C LYS A 549 30.32 11.35 15.96
N LYS A 550 31.42 11.97 16.43
CA LYS A 550 31.62 12.29 17.85
C LYS A 550 30.56 13.27 18.36
N LEU A 551 30.27 14.33 17.61
CA LEU A 551 29.23 15.30 17.97
C LEU A 551 27.84 14.65 18.08
N ILE A 552 27.50 13.76 17.15
CA ILE A 552 26.24 12.98 17.18
C ILE A 552 26.18 12.12 18.44
N VAL A 553 27.23 11.33 18.70
CA VAL A 553 27.31 10.49 19.90
C VAL A 553 27.16 11.32 21.18
N ASP A 554 27.86 12.45 21.28
CA ASP A 554 27.80 13.31 22.46
C ASP A 554 26.39 13.89 22.69
N LYS A 555 25.67 14.26 21.62
CA LYS A 555 24.27 14.71 21.73
C LYS A 555 23.36 13.61 22.28
N PHE A 556 23.46 12.40 21.75
CA PHE A 556 22.62 11.28 22.19
C PHE A 556 23.02 10.71 23.57
N LYS A 557 24.29 10.87 23.98
CA LYS A 557 24.74 10.64 25.37
C LYS A 557 24.07 11.62 26.34
N LYS A 558 24.06 12.91 26.02
CA LYS A 558 23.39 13.95 26.85
C LYS A 558 21.89 13.70 27.02
N MET A 559 21.25 13.08 26.02
CA MET A 559 19.84 12.67 26.09
C MET A 559 19.60 11.41 26.95
N GLY A 560 20.64 10.72 27.41
CA GLY A 560 20.52 9.48 28.19
C GLY A 560 19.98 8.28 27.39
N LEU A 561 20.13 8.32 26.07
CA LEU A 561 19.66 7.27 25.17
C LEU A 561 20.71 6.20 24.89
N LEU A 562 21.99 6.58 24.86
CA LEU A 562 23.11 5.64 24.70
C LEU A 562 23.41 4.91 26.02
N THR A 563 23.62 3.59 25.93
CA THR A 563 23.78 2.70 27.09
C THR A 563 24.79 1.61 26.84
#